data_AF-A0A9D6L6E4-F1
#
_entry.id   AF-A0A9D6L6E4-F1
#
_cell.length_a   1.000
_cell.length_b   1.000
_cell.length_c   1.000
_cell.angle_alpha   90.00
_cell.angle_beta   90.00
_cell.angle_gamma   90.00
#
_symmetry.space_group_name_H-M   'P 1'
#
loop_
_entity.id
_entity.type
_entity.pdbx_description
1 polymer ?
#
loop_
_entity_poly.entity_id
_entity_poly.type
_entity_poly.pdbx_seq_one_letter_code
_entity_poly.pdbx_strand_id
1 'polypeptide(L)'
;MNHRFARLRRAGAWAMLSSVLATGMLMSAKPAQAQSAQPKKPNVLIIWGDDIGYWNVSAYNQGMMGYKTPNIDRIAKQGALFTDWYGEQSCTAGRSAFITGQSGFRTG
;
A
#
# COMPACT_ATOMS: atom_id res chain seq x y z
N MET A 1 -28.80 -18.34 -79.52
CA MET A 1 -29.49 -18.97 -78.37
C MET A 1 -28.49 -19.12 -77.23
N ASN A 2 -28.08 -18.03 -76.57
CA ASN A 2 -28.76 -17.35 -75.44
C ASN A 2 -29.10 -18.32 -74.30
N HIS A 3 -28.32 -18.37 -73.21
CA HIS A 3 -28.76 -18.68 -71.82
C HIS A 3 -27.68 -18.49 -70.72
N ARG A 4 -26.42 -18.17 -71.01
CA ARG A 4 -25.34 -18.20 -69.99
C ARG A 4 -25.03 -16.92 -69.21
N PHE A 5 -25.72 -15.79 -69.42
CA PHE A 5 -25.28 -14.49 -68.88
C PHE A 5 -26.05 -13.92 -67.66
N ALA A 6 -27.08 -14.59 -67.14
CA ALA A 6 -27.94 -13.98 -66.11
C ALA A 6 -27.56 -14.27 -64.64
N ARG A 7 -26.59 -15.16 -64.36
CA ARG A 7 -26.40 -15.72 -63.02
C ARG A 7 -25.27 -15.13 -62.15
N LEU A 8 -24.61 -14.05 -62.59
CA LEU A 8 -23.49 -13.44 -61.83
C LEU A 8 -23.78 -12.07 -61.17
N ARG A 9 -24.98 -11.50 -61.32
CA ARG A 9 -25.29 -10.15 -60.78
C ARG A 9 -25.98 -10.13 -59.40
N ARG A 10 -26.11 -11.28 -58.71
CA ARG A 10 -26.81 -11.36 -57.41
C ARG A 10 -25.91 -11.65 -56.20
N ALA A 11 -24.64 -12.01 -56.41
CA ALA A 11 -23.74 -12.39 -55.32
C ALA A 11 -23.01 -11.21 -54.64
N GLY A 12 -22.92 -10.04 -55.29
CA GLY A 12 -22.14 -8.90 -54.78
C GLY A 12 -22.85 -8.04 -53.71
N ALA A 13 -24.18 -8.08 -53.62
CA ALA A 13 -24.94 -7.19 -52.74
C ALA A 13 -24.94 -7.63 -51.27
N TRP A 14 -24.78 -8.94 -51.00
CA TRP A 14 -24.80 -9.49 -49.64
C TRP A 14 -23.42 -9.48 -48.95
N ALA A 15 -22.35 -9.44 -49.74
CA ALA A 15 -20.97 -9.39 -49.23
C ALA A 15 -20.55 -7.99 -48.73
N MET A 16 -21.21 -6.91 -49.19
CA MET A 16 -20.94 -5.55 -48.73
C MET A 16 -21.74 -5.14 -47.49
N LEU A 17 -22.86 -5.81 -47.19
CA LEU A 17 -23.65 -5.52 -45.98
C LEU A 17 -23.06 -6.15 -44.72
N SER A 18 -22.31 -7.25 -44.86
CA SER A 18 -21.69 -7.99 -43.75
C SER A 18 -20.39 -7.33 -43.25
N SER A 19 -19.68 -6.59 -44.10
CA SER A 19 -18.46 -5.85 -43.73
C SER A 19 -18.75 -4.52 -43.01
N VAL A 20 -19.90 -3.89 -43.22
CA VAL A 20 -20.30 -2.68 -42.49
C VAL A 20 -20.73 -3.00 -41.05
N LEU A 21 -21.39 -4.14 -40.83
CA LEU A 21 -21.76 -4.60 -39.48
C LEU A 21 -20.55 -5.04 -38.64
N ALA A 22 -19.54 -5.67 -39.26
CA ALA A 22 -18.32 -6.07 -38.56
C ALA A 22 -17.44 -4.87 -38.15
N THR A 23 -17.52 -3.75 -38.88
CA THR A 23 -16.72 -2.54 -38.59
C THR A 23 -17.35 -1.68 -37.49
N GLY A 24 -18.69 -1.69 -37.34
CA GLY A 24 -19.39 -0.97 -36.27
C GLY A 24 -19.19 -1.56 -34.87
N MET A 25 -18.88 -2.86 -34.78
CA MET A 25 -18.77 -3.56 -33.49
C MET A 25 -17.41 -3.37 -32.79
N LEU A 26 -16.40 -2.82 -33.48
CA LEU A 26 -15.06 -2.58 -32.93
C LEU A 26 -14.88 -1.19 -32.27
N MET A 27 -15.88 -0.30 -32.37
CA MET A 27 -15.75 1.10 -31.94
C MET A 27 -16.39 1.43 -30.58
N SER A 28 -16.94 0.46 -29.85
CA SER A 28 -17.59 0.70 -28.53
C SER A 28 -16.84 0.16 -27.30
N ALA A 29 -15.59 -0.28 -27.45
CA ALA A 29 -14.76 -0.61 -26.31
C ALA A 29 -14.27 0.68 -25.62
N LYS A 30 -15.09 1.24 -24.73
CA LYS A 30 -14.61 2.25 -23.77
C LYS A 30 -13.47 1.62 -22.97
N PRO A 31 -12.24 2.16 -23.00
CA PRO A 31 -11.20 1.67 -22.12
C PRO A 31 -11.71 1.83 -20.68
N ALA A 32 -11.75 0.74 -19.93
CA ALA A 32 -12.04 0.78 -18.51
C ALA A 32 -10.92 1.61 -17.85
N GLN A 33 -11.21 2.88 -17.59
CA GLN A 33 -10.36 3.70 -16.75
C GLN A 33 -10.29 3.00 -15.39
N ALA A 34 -9.13 2.38 -15.12
CA ALA A 34 -8.80 1.88 -13.81
C ALA A 34 -8.91 3.07 -12.85
N GLN A 35 -9.96 3.09 -12.04
CA GLN A 35 -10.11 4.03 -10.94
C GLN A 35 -8.90 3.81 -10.04
N SER A 36 -7.91 4.71 -10.12
CA SER A 36 -6.78 4.68 -9.20
C SER A 36 -7.33 4.91 -7.81
N ALA A 37 -7.42 3.82 -7.03
CA ALA A 37 -7.75 3.91 -5.62
C ALA A 37 -6.69 4.83 -5.00
N GLN A 38 -7.12 6.01 -4.55
CA GLN A 38 -6.23 6.96 -3.89
C GLN A 38 -5.60 6.23 -2.71
N PRO A 39 -4.25 6.14 -2.63
CA PRO A 39 -3.60 5.40 -1.57
C PRO A 39 -4.04 5.98 -0.23
N LYS A 40 -4.72 5.16 0.58
CA LYS A 40 -5.24 5.59 1.88
C LYS A 40 -4.06 6.00 2.75
N LYS A 41 -4.07 7.25 3.22
CA LYS A 41 -3.02 7.76 4.11
C LYS A 41 -2.96 6.87 5.36
N PRO A 42 -1.77 6.37 5.75
CA PRO A 42 -1.65 5.57 6.97
C PRO A 42 -1.84 6.46 8.20
N ASN A 43 -2.40 5.87 9.26
CA ASN A 43 -2.40 6.48 10.58
C ASN A 43 -1.12 6.07 11.31
N VAL A 44 -0.45 7.02 11.94
CA VAL A 44 0.78 6.79 12.72
C VAL A 44 0.47 7.04 14.20
N LEU A 45 0.69 6.03 15.04
CA LEU A 45 0.55 6.11 16.49
C LEU A 45 1.92 5.88 17.14
N ILE A 46 2.33 6.82 17.98
CA ILE A 46 3.57 6.75 18.76
C ILE A 46 3.17 6.60 20.23
N ILE A 47 3.69 5.57 20.89
CA ILE A 47 3.48 5.30 22.32
C ILE A 47 4.86 5.30 22.99
N TRP A 48 4.99 6.03 24.08
CA TRP A 48 6.24 6.11 24.83
C TRP A 48 5.99 5.87 26.33
N GLY A 49 6.92 5.15 26.95
CA GLY A 49 6.95 4.97 28.40
C GLY A 49 7.91 5.96 29.03
N ASP A 50 7.53 6.56 30.15
CA ASP A 50 8.41 7.41 30.98
C ASP A 50 9.19 6.53 31.96
N ASP A 51 10.49 6.80 32.12
CA ASP A 51 11.39 6.04 33.00
C ASP A 51 11.37 4.50 32.82
N ILE A 52 11.13 4.03 31.58
CA ILE A 52 11.15 2.61 31.25
C ILE A 52 12.55 2.20 30.79
N GLY A 53 13.20 1.34 31.57
CA GLY A 53 14.49 0.74 31.23
C GLY A 53 14.35 -0.49 30.32
N TYR A 54 15.48 -0.88 29.71
CA TYR A 54 15.58 -2.05 28.82
C TYR A 54 15.03 -3.32 29.46
N TRP A 55 15.30 -3.52 30.76
CA TRP A 55 14.90 -4.71 31.50
C TRP A 55 13.44 -4.73 31.95
N ASN A 56 12.65 -3.66 31.76
CA ASN A 56 11.24 -3.64 32.16
C ASN A 56 10.30 -4.28 31.14
N VAL A 57 10.74 -4.42 29.88
CA VAL A 57 9.91 -4.93 28.78
C VAL A 57 10.33 -6.36 28.43
N SER A 58 9.38 -7.30 28.47
CA SER A 58 9.70 -8.72 28.31
C SER A 58 10.17 -9.12 26.92
N ALA A 59 9.86 -8.34 25.89
CA ALA A 59 10.40 -8.51 24.55
C ALA A 59 11.93 -8.41 24.51
N TYR A 60 12.55 -7.63 25.42
CA TYR A 60 14.00 -7.46 25.50
C TYR A 60 14.66 -8.40 26.52
N ASN A 61 14.04 -8.57 27.69
CA ASN A 61 14.60 -9.42 28.76
C ASN A 61 14.24 -10.92 28.62
N GLN A 62 13.44 -11.29 27.61
CA GLN A 62 12.98 -12.66 27.36
C GLN A 62 12.22 -13.32 28.53
N GLY A 63 11.52 -12.53 29.32
CA GLY A 63 10.76 -12.99 30.48
C GLY A 63 11.61 -13.29 31.71
N MET A 64 12.84 -12.75 31.78
CA MET A 64 13.72 -12.93 32.93
C MET A 64 13.01 -12.44 34.21
N MET A 65 13.11 -13.23 35.28
CA MET A 65 12.39 -13.04 36.55
C MET A 65 10.86 -13.16 36.49
N GLY A 66 10.29 -13.64 35.38
CA GLY A 66 8.84 -13.90 35.25
C GLY A 66 8.00 -12.69 34.81
N TYR A 67 8.62 -11.55 34.52
CA TYR A 67 7.93 -10.37 34.00
C TYR A 67 7.38 -10.62 32.59
N LYS A 68 6.15 -10.17 32.33
CA LYS A 68 5.48 -10.29 31.03
C LYS A 68 4.73 -9.01 30.67
N THR A 69 4.89 -8.55 29.44
CA THR A 69 4.18 -7.42 28.85
C THR A 69 3.48 -7.88 27.56
N PRO A 70 2.43 -8.74 27.67
CA PRO A 70 1.89 -9.50 26.53
C PRO A 70 1.43 -8.64 25.35
N ASN A 71 0.93 -7.42 25.62
CA ASN A 71 0.53 -6.49 24.56
C ASN A 71 1.73 -5.89 23.81
N ILE A 72 2.83 -5.59 24.50
CA ILE A 72 4.06 -5.04 23.91
C ILE A 72 4.80 -6.16 23.18
N ASP A 73 4.90 -7.34 23.78
CA ASP A 73 5.49 -8.54 23.16
C ASP A 73 4.80 -8.89 21.84
N ARG A 74 3.47 -8.75 21.78
CA ARG A 74 2.71 -8.97 20.54
C ARG A 74 3.12 -7.99 19.44
N ILE A 75 3.31 -6.71 19.77
CA ILE A 75 3.75 -5.69 18.80
C ILE A 75 5.16 -6.02 18.30
N ALA A 76 6.08 -6.39 19.19
CA ALA A 76 7.44 -6.78 18.82
C ALA A 76 7.47 -7.99 17.88
N LYS A 77 6.65 -9.02 18.14
CA LYS A 77 6.54 -10.23 17.30
C LYS A 77 5.91 -9.98 15.92
N GLN A 78 4.99 -9.02 15.84
CA GLN A 78 4.27 -8.68 14.60
C GLN A 78 4.98 -7.62 13.76
N GLY A 79 5.99 -6.97 14.31
CA GLY A 79 6.72 -5.88 13.68
C GLY A 79 8.23 -6.09 13.73
N ALA A 80 8.93 -5.00 14.04
CA ALA A 80 10.38 -5.00 14.23
C ALA A 80 10.72 -4.68 15.69
N LEU A 81 11.80 -5.30 16.17
CA LEU A 81 12.38 -5.03 17.49
C LEU A 81 13.77 -4.41 17.28
N PHE A 82 14.00 -3.23 17.83
CA PHE A 82 15.30 -2.55 17.73
C PHE A 82 16.14 -2.87 18.97
N THR A 83 17.30 -3.50 18.78
CA THR A 83 18.22 -3.85 19.87
C THR A 83 19.07 -2.66 20.31
N ASP A 84 19.36 -1.76 19.38
CA ASP A 84 20.24 -0.61 19.56
C ASP A 84 19.42 0.68 19.41
N TRP A 85 19.10 1.30 20.53
CA TRP A 85 18.37 2.56 20.61
C TRP A 85 18.94 3.41 21.74
N TYR A 86 19.15 4.69 21.45
CA TYR A 86 19.76 5.64 22.37
C TYR A 86 18.83 6.83 22.57
N GLY A 87 18.79 7.35 23.79
CA GLY A 87 17.97 8.49 24.16
C GLY A 87 18.73 9.43 25.08
N GLU A 88 18.22 10.64 25.19
CA GLU A 88 18.74 11.64 26.11
C GLU A 88 18.41 11.26 27.55
N GLN A 89 19.30 11.56 28.50
CA GLN A 89 19.13 11.22 29.92
C GLN A 89 18.12 12.12 30.67
N SER A 90 17.38 12.95 29.94
CA SER A 90 16.40 13.89 30.50
C SER A 90 15.08 13.76 29.75
N CYS A 91 13.96 13.70 30.48
CA CYS A 91 12.63 13.59 29.88
C CYS A 91 12.33 14.78 28.96
N THR A 92 12.76 15.99 29.33
CA THR A 92 12.55 17.21 28.53
C THR A 92 13.38 17.17 27.26
N ALA A 93 14.68 16.88 27.40
CA ALA A 93 15.59 16.89 26.27
C ALA A 93 15.31 15.72 25.30
N GLY A 94 14.97 14.54 25.83
CA GLY A 94 14.57 13.38 25.04
C GLY A 94 13.28 13.62 24.25
N ARG A 95 12.26 14.22 24.88
CA ARG A 95 11.01 14.61 24.18
C ARG A 95 11.25 15.70 23.13
N SER A 96 12.07 16.70 23.45
CA SER A 96 12.47 17.73 22.48
C SER A 96 13.15 17.11 21.25
N ALA A 97 14.13 16.24 21.48
CA ALA A 97 14.90 15.60 20.41
C ALA A 97 14.02 14.72 19.51
N PHE A 98 13.06 13.99 20.09
CA PHE A 98 12.12 13.18 19.34
C PHE A 98 11.17 14.02 18.48
N ILE A 99 10.59 15.09 19.03
CA ILE A 99 9.62 15.94 18.32
C ILE A 99 10.29 16.72 17.19
N THR A 100 11.49 17.25 17.45
CA THR A 100 12.20 18.12 16.49
C THR A 100 13.08 17.34 15.52
N GLY A 101 13.44 16.09 15.84
CA GLY A 101 14.44 15.33 15.09
C GLY A 101 15.83 15.96 15.15
N GLN A 102 16.14 16.72 16.20
CA GLN A 102 17.42 17.41 16.40
C GLN A 102 18.04 16.98 17.73
N SER A 103 19.38 17.05 17.84
CA SER A 103 20.05 16.86 19.13
C SER A 103 19.64 17.95 20.12
N GLY A 104 19.54 17.63 21.42
CA GLY A 104 19.21 18.61 22.47
C GLY A 104 20.08 19.87 22.44
N PHE A 105 21.37 19.72 22.12
CA PHE A 105 22.31 20.85 21.93
C PHE A 105 21.84 21.92 20.92
N ARG A 106 21.03 21.53 19.93
CA ARG A 106 20.52 22.45 18.89
C ARG A 106 19.19 23.10 19.28
N THR A 107 18.49 22.55 20.27
CA THR A 107 17.16 23.02 20.68
C THR A 107 17.18 23.89 21.95
N GLY A 108 18.26 23.83 22.74
CA GLY A 108 18.39 24.59 23.99
C GLY A 108 18.01 23.75 25.20
#